data_AF-A0A7L2EHG5-F1
#
_entry.id   AF-A0A7L2EHG5-F1
#
_cell.length_a   1.000
_cell.length_b   1.000
_cell.length_c   1.000
_cell.angle_alpha   90.00
_cell.angle_beta   90.00
_cell.angle_gamma   90.00
#
_symmetry.space_group_name_H-M   'P 1'
#
loop_
_entity.id
_entity.type
_entity.pdbx_description
1 polymer ?
#
loop_
_entity_poly.entity_id
_entity_poly.type
_entity_poly.pdbx_seq_one_letter_code
_entity_poly.pdbx_strand_id
1 'polypeptide(L)'
;PYKCVKCGKSFSNSFCLIHHHIIHTGEQPYRCRKCWKSFSDYSIIHQRLRSEERPYKCGECGKSFKLTSYLNHHQKIHTGERSYECSKCGKRFWPRAHV
;
A
#
# COMPACT_ATOMS: atom_id res chain seq x y z
N PRO A 1 -23.12 -4.91 -14.16
CA PRO A 1 -22.79 -5.16 -12.74
C PRO A 1 -22.26 -6.58 -12.55
N TYR A 2 -21.03 -6.72 -12.06
CA TYR A 2 -20.39 -8.03 -11.86
C TYR A 2 -20.63 -8.48 -10.43
N LYS A 3 -21.48 -9.49 -10.22
CA LYS A 3 -21.90 -9.93 -8.88
C LYS A 3 -21.26 -11.25 -8.49
N CYS A 4 -20.71 -11.33 -7.28
CA CYS A 4 -20.22 -12.57 -6.71
C CYS A 4 -21.41 -13.44 -6.27
N VAL A 5 -21.48 -14.67 -6.75
CA VAL A 5 -22.55 -15.62 -6.39
C VAL A 5 -22.41 -16.12 -4.95
N LYS A 6 -21.18 -16.24 -4.43
CA LYS A 6 -20.92 -16.75 -3.07
C LYS A 6 -21.32 -15.78 -1.96
N CYS A 7 -21.06 -14.48 -2.13
CA CYS A 7 -21.29 -13.48 -1.08
C CYS A 7 -22.19 -12.31 -1.49
N GLY A 8 -22.67 -12.29 -2.73
CA GLY A 8 -23.61 -11.28 -3.23
C GLY A 8 -23.01 -9.90 -3.51
N LYS A 9 -21.71 -9.68 -3.27
CA LYS A 9 -21.05 -8.39 -3.53
C LYS A 9 -21.04 -8.03 -5.02
N SER A 10 -21.23 -6.75 -5.30
CA SER A 10 -21.23 -6.19 -6.67
C SER A 10 -19.96 -5.40 -6.92
N PHE A 11 -19.41 -5.53 -8.13
CA PHE A 11 -18.19 -4.88 -8.58
C PHE A 11 -18.43 -4.09 -9.86
N SER A 12 -17.61 -3.06 -10.05
CA SER A 12 -17.67 -2.15 -11.20
C SER A 12 -17.24 -2.80 -12.51
N ASN A 13 -16.32 -3.77 -12.46
CA ASN A 13 -15.82 -4.49 -13.63
C ASN A 13 -15.55 -5.98 -13.34
N SER A 14 -15.35 -6.78 -14.40
CA SER A 14 -15.08 -8.22 -14.32
C SER A 14 -13.76 -8.52 -13.62
N PHE A 15 -12.73 -7.71 -13.85
CA PHE A 15 -11.42 -7.86 -13.23
C PHE A 15 -11.51 -7.83 -11.69
N CYS A 16 -12.25 -6.87 -11.12
CA CYS A 16 -12.49 -6.79 -9.69
C CYS A 16 -13.25 -8.00 -9.15
N LEU A 17 -14.20 -8.55 -9.91
CA LEU A 17 -14.92 -9.77 -9.52
C LEU A 17 -14.01 -11.01 -9.54
N ILE A 18 -13.17 -11.16 -10.57
CA ILE A 18 -12.20 -12.27 -10.68
C ILE A 18 -11.18 -12.19 -9.53
N HIS A 19 -10.62 -11.00 -9.30
CA HIS A 19 -9.70 -10.79 -8.18
C HIS A 19 -10.40 -11.03 -6.82
N HIS A 20 -11.68 -10.66 -6.70
CA HIS A 20 -12.46 -10.98 -5.51
C HIS A 20 -12.65 -12.49 -5.32
N HIS A 21 -12.80 -13.30 -6.37
CA HIS A 21 -12.93 -14.75 -6.18
C HIS A 21 -11.72 -15.39 -5.49
N ILE A 22 -10.55 -14.77 -5.60
CA ILE A 22 -9.33 -15.21 -4.92
C ILE A 22 -9.51 -15.23 -3.39
N ILE A 23 -10.32 -14.32 -2.82
CA ILE A 23 -10.57 -14.33 -1.37
C ILE A 23 -11.40 -15.53 -0.91
N HIS A 24 -12.13 -16.17 -1.82
CA HIS A 24 -12.93 -17.36 -1.54
C HIS A 24 -12.19 -18.66 -1.79
N THR A 25 -11.25 -18.68 -2.74
CA THR A 25 -10.46 -19.87 -3.07
C THR A 25 -9.17 -19.94 -2.26
N GLY A 26 -8.67 -18.79 -1.78
CA GLY A 26 -7.36 -18.70 -1.13
C GLY A 26 -6.19 -18.85 -2.12
N GLU A 27 -6.47 -18.87 -3.43
CA GLU A 27 -5.43 -18.98 -4.44
C GLU A 27 -4.51 -17.76 -4.39
N GLN A 28 -3.26 -17.92 -4.81
CA GLN A 28 -2.32 -16.82 -4.90
C GLN A 28 -1.58 -16.92 -6.23
N PRO A 29 -2.25 -16.51 -7.33
CA PRO A 29 -1.74 -16.76 -8.68
C PRO A 29 -0.45 -16.00 -8.99
N TYR A 30 -0.14 -14.93 -8.25
CA TYR A 30 1.02 -14.10 -8.50
C TYR A 30 2.19 -14.50 -7.60
N ARG A 31 3.14 -15.27 -8.16
CA ARG A 31 4.34 -15.71 -7.43
C ARG A 31 5.52 -14.78 -7.66
N CYS A 32 6.09 -14.25 -6.59
CA CYS A 32 7.36 -13.52 -6.66
C CYS A 32 8.53 -14.50 -6.79
N ARG A 33 9.23 -14.53 -7.93
CA ARG A 33 10.42 -15.40 -8.13
C ARG A 33 11.60 -15.09 -7.19
N LYS A 34 11.66 -13.89 -6.61
CA LYS A 34 12.76 -13.49 -5.72
C LYS A 34 12.63 -14.00 -4.27
N CYS A 35 11.41 -14.21 -3.76
CA CYS A 35 11.19 -14.76 -2.41
C CYS A 35 10.23 -15.94 -2.35
N TRP A 36 9.76 -16.39 -3.50
CA TRP A 36 8.84 -17.51 -3.66
C TRP A 36 7.48 -17.35 -2.99
N LYS A 37 7.21 -16.17 -2.40
CA LYS A 37 5.90 -15.82 -1.85
C LYS A 37 4.90 -15.58 -2.96
N SER A 38 3.69 -16.08 -2.73
CA SER A 38 2.56 -15.91 -3.62
C SER A 38 1.62 -14.84 -3.07
N PHE A 39 0.94 -14.12 -3.96
CA PHE A 39 0.03 -13.04 -3.64
C PHE A 39 -1.28 -13.18 -4.44
N SER A 40 -2.36 -12.62 -3.90
CA SER A 40 -3.63 -12.50 -4.59
C SER A 40 -3.61 -11.45 -5.71
N ASP A 41 -2.66 -10.51 -5.67
CA ASP A 41 -2.53 -9.41 -6.62
C ASP A 41 -1.10 -9.26 -7.17
N TYR A 42 -0.97 -8.74 -8.39
CA TYR A 42 0.30 -8.35 -8.99
C TYR A 42 0.75 -7.00 -8.39
N SER A 43 1.25 -7.05 -7.17
CA SER A 43 1.70 -5.85 -6.48
C SER A 43 3.06 -5.37 -7.01
N ILE A 44 3.05 -4.38 -7.91
CA ILE A 44 4.25 -3.64 -8.34
C ILE A 44 4.97 -3.04 -7.12
N ILE A 45 4.19 -2.63 -6.11
CA ILE A 45 4.69 -2.12 -4.83
C ILE A 45 5.55 -3.19 -4.13
N HIS A 46 5.09 -4.44 -4.07
CA HIS A 46 5.87 -5.54 -3.51
C HIS A 46 7.23 -5.68 -4.20
N GLN A 47 7.26 -5.62 -5.54
CA GLN A 47 8.52 -5.70 -6.29
C GLN A 47 9.45 -4.52 -5.97
N ARG A 48 8.92 -3.29 -5.91
CA ARG A 48 9.69 -2.09 -5.56
C ARG A 48 10.24 -2.14 -4.14
N LEU A 49 9.45 -2.61 -3.17
CA LEU A 49 9.91 -2.77 -1.78
C LEU A 49 11.03 -3.79 -1.63
N ARG A 50 11.11 -4.78 -2.53
CA ARG A 50 12.21 -5.75 -2.60
C ARG A 50 13.48 -5.20 -3.27
N SER A 51 13.38 -4.17 -4.11
CA SER A 51 14.55 -3.52 -4.70
C SER A 51 15.33 -2.77 -3.63
N GLU A 52 16.65 -2.69 -3.74
CA GLU A 52 17.47 -1.80 -2.90
C GLU A 52 17.40 -0.35 -3.37
N GLU A 53 16.92 -0.12 -4.59
CA GLU A 53 16.76 1.20 -5.17
C GLU A 53 15.76 2.05 -4.37
N ARG A 54 16.17 3.28 -4.08
CA ARG A 54 15.37 4.30 -3.41
C ARG A 54 15.31 5.54 -4.31
N PRO A 55 14.51 5.52 -5.39
CA PRO A 55 14.53 6.57 -6.40
C PRO A 55 13.94 7.89 -5.90
N TYR A 56 13.18 7.89 -4.80
CA TYR A 56 12.47 9.07 -4.31
C TYR A 56 13.27 9.74 -3.21
N LYS A 57 13.99 10.82 -3.55
CA LYS A 57 14.84 11.58 -2.60
C LYS A 57 14.10 12.79 -2.03
N CYS A 58 14.21 12.99 -0.73
CA CYS A 58 13.79 14.22 -0.06
C CYS A 58 14.75 15.35 -0.39
N GLY A 59 14.24 16.45 -0.95
CA GLY A 59 15.04 17.63 -1.28
C GLY A 59 15.61 18.34 -0.05
N GLU A 60 14.93 18.26 1.10
CA GLU A 60 15.29 19.03 2.30
C GLU A 60 16.38 18.36 3.15
N CYS A 61 16.34 17.03 3.30
CA CYS A 61 17.30 16.29 4.13
C CYS A 61 18.09 15.21 3.40
N GLY A 62 17.86 15.05 2.09
CA GLY A 62 18.58 14.10 1.24
C GLY A 62 18.23 12.62 1.45
N LYS A 63 17.34 12.26 2.38
CA LYS A 63 16.89 10.88 2.61
C LYS A 63 16.13 10.32 1.41
N SER A 64 16.39 9.06 1.07
CA SER A 64 15.75 8.39 -0.07
C SER A 64 14.78 7.27 0.34
N PHE A 65 13.71 7.10 -0.45
CA PHE A 65 12.60 6.18 -0.22
C PHE A 65 12.30 5.31 -1.46
N LYS A 66 11.71 4.14 -1.24
CA LYS A 66 11.32 3.18 -2.30
C LYS A 66 9.97 3.50 -2.95
N LEU A 67 9.13 4.32 -2.31
CA LEU A 67 7.79 4.69 -2.77
C LEU A 67 7.57 6.20 -2.60
N THR A 68 6.82 6.81 -3.53
CA THR A 68 6.39 8.22 -3.44
C THR A 68 5.52 8.47 -2.22
N SER A 69 4.63 7.53 -1.86
CA SER A 69 3.80 7.65 -0.66
C SER A 69 4.62 7.79 0.62
N TYR A 70 5.76 7.08 0.73
CA TYR A 70 6.66 7.20 1.87
C TYR A 70 7.43 8.51 1.87
N LEU A 71 7.85 9.01 0.70
CA LEU A 71 8.45 10.34 0.59
C LEU A 71 7.45 11.43 1.00
N ASN A 72 6.24 11.41 0.45
CA ASN A 72 5.19 12.40 0.76
C ASN A 72 4.87 12.42 2.25
N HIS A 73 4.76 11.22 2.84
CA HIS A 73 4.57 11.06 4.27
C HIS A 73 5.74 11.65 5.05
N HIS A 74 6.97 11.32 4.65
CA HIS A 74 8.18 11.85 5.27
C HIS A 74 8.23 13.37 5.21
N GLN A 75 7.88 13.99 4.08
CA GLN A 75 7.89 15.45 3.94
C GLN A 75 6.98 16.15 4.95
N LYS A 76 5.90 15.51 5.39
CA LYS A 76 5.05 16.06 6.45
C LYS A 76 5.84 16.36 7.71
N ILE A 77 6.90 15.61 8.04
CA ILE A 77 7.69 15.86 9.25
C ILE A 77 8.42 17.20 9.21
N HIS A 78 8.76 17.70 8.02
CA HIS A 78 9.44 18.98 7.88
C HIS A 78 8.46 20.15 7.94
N THR A 79 7.21 19.94 7.51
CA THR A 79 6.18 21.00 7.47
C THR A 79 5.54 21.28 8.82
N GLY A 80 5.75 20.46 9.86
CA GLY A 80 5.00 20.63 11.11
C GLY A 80 3.63 19.95 11.13
N GLU A 81 3.18 19.36 10.02
CA GLU A 81 1.80 18.89 9.86
C GLU A 81 1.50 17.67 10.74
N ARG A 82 0.76 17.89 11.84
CA ARG A 82 0.18 16.83 12.67
C ARG A 82 -1.25 16.56 12.22
N SER A 83 -1.44 15.55 11.38
CA SER A 83 -2.74 15.22 10.78
C SER A 83 -3.58 14.22 11.58
N TYR A 84 -3.01 13.57 12.60
CA TYR A 84 -3.71 12.54 13.38
C TYR A 84 -4.09 13.08 14.76
N GLU A 85 -5.38 13.21 15.03
CA GLU A 85 -5.87 13.62 16.35
C GLU A 85 -6.42 12.42 17.11
N CYS A 86 -5.99 12.26 18.36
CA CYS A 86 -6.58 11.27 19.24
C CYS A 86 -7.92 11.79 19.78
N SER A 87 -9.01 11.14 19.38
CA SER A 87 -10.37 11.51 19.85
C SER A 87 -10.57 11.41 21.36
N LYS A 88 -9.73 10.63 22.08
CA LYS A 88 -9.81 10.47 23.53
C LYS A 88 -9.11 11.58 24.32
N CYS A 89 -8.05 12.18 23.78
CA CYS A 89 -7.25 13.16 24.52
C CYS A 89 -6.95 14.46 23.75
N GLY A 90 -7.48 14.62 22.53
CA GLY A 90 -7.29 15.79 21.67
C GLY A 90 -5.86 16.00 21.17
N LYS A 91 -4.90 15.14 21.56
CA LYS A 91 -3.50 15.30 21.15
C LYS A 91 -3.35 15.00 19.68
N ARG A 92 -2.63 15.90 18.99
CA ARG A 92 -2.27 15.75 17.59
C ARG A 92 -0.90 15.09 17.48
N PHE A 93 -0.78 14.10 16.60
CA PHE A 93 0.40 13.30 16.38
C PHE A 93 0.90 13.49 14.96
N TRP A 94 2.21 13.34 14.82
CA TRP A 94 2.84 13.24 13.52
C TRP A 94 2.36 12.00 12.77
N PRO A 95 2.22 12.10 11.44
CA PRO A 95 2.08 10.93 10.60
C PRO A 95 3.22 9.93 10.87
N ARG A 96 2.93 8.63 11.09
CA ARG A 96 3.94 7.57 11.30
C ARG A 96 4.90 7.45 10.10
N ALA A 97 6.10 8.01 10.19
CA ALA A 97 7.09 7.84 9.12
C ALA A 97 7.52 6.37 9.09
N HIS A 98 7.29 5.69 7.97
CA HIS A 98 8.01 4.46 7.66
C HIS A 98 9.44 4.86 7.30
N VAL A 99 10.35 4.71 8.26
CA VAL A 99 11.80 4.96 8.08
C VAL A 99 12.46 3.72 7.51
#